data_AF-A0A4R6JXJ8-F1
#
_entry.id   AF-A0A4R6JXJ8-F1
#
_cell.length_a   1.000
_cell.length_b   1.000
_cell.length_c   1.000
_cell.angle_alpha   90.00
_cell.angle_beta   90.00
_cell.angle_gamma   90.00
#
_symmetry.space_group_name_H-M   'P 1'
#
loop_
_entity.id
_entity.type
_entity.pdbx_description
1 polymer ?
#
loop_
_entity_poly.entity_id
_entity_poly.type
_entity_poly.pdbx_seq_one_letter_code
_entity_poly.pdbx_strand_id
1 'polypeptide(L)'
;MLAPFVLSGCGSDGASTKEAEEAAGKSWLVVANGSATPSAVPSRAAGTPTPFPSGFLPLPTNTPAPKPTGSYSCPPVKSQIINGADASAGDTSGTVTWYDPATADLVEYRITAISQDPRLGEQRDVGWTIVTPGATCGYRTATIVGLDRDTRYVFSVDAVTSRADSDATYAKTVARSRVVKTS
;
A
#
# COMPACT_ATOMS: atom_id res chain seq x y z
N MET A 1 -51.31 -60.69 8.72
CA MET A 1 -52.19 -60.31 7.59
C MET A 1 -51.53 -59.11 6.92
N LEU A 2 -51.27 -59.19 5.60
CA LEU A 2 -50.78 -58.11 4.71
C LEU A 2 -49.40 -57.45 5.01
N ALA A 3 -48.56 -57.41 3.98
CA ALA A 3 -47.52 -56.41 3.69
C ALA A 3 -48.05 -55.50 2.52
N PRO A 4 -47.30 -54.59 1.84
CA PRO A 4 -45.91 -54.09 1.98
C PRO A 4 -45.68 -52.55 1.78
N PHE A 5 -44.44 -52.05 1.99
CA PHE A 5 -43.79 -50.81 1.40
C PHE A 5 -44.54 -49.44 1.61
N VAL A 6 -44.20 -48.23 1.10
CA VAL A 6 -43.20 -47.67 0.14
C VAL A 6 -42.70 -46.23 0.52
N LEU A 7 -41.53 -45.84 0.00
CA LEU A 7 -40.91 -44.49 -0.29
C LEU A 7 -41.52 -43.09 0.08
N SER A 8 -40.58 -42.16 0.36
CA SER A 8 -40.52 -40.71 -0.04
C SER A 8 -41.19 -39.61 0.82
N GLY A 9 -40.54 -38.43 0.91
CA GLY A 9 -41.15 -37.16 1.33
C GLY A 9 -40.20 -36.14 1.98
N CYS A 10 -40.07 -34.94 1.42
CA CYS A 10 -39.31 -33.79 1.95
C CYS A 10 -40.29 -32.70 2.47
N GLY A 11 -39.94 -31.90 3.48
CA GLY A 11 -40.70 -30.66 3.78
C GLY A 11 -40.54 -30.00 5.15
N SER A 12 -40.12 -28.72 5.11
CA SER A 12 -40.52 -27.57 5.96
C SER A 12 -40.42 -27.58 7.51
N ASP A 13 -39.56 -26.67 7.98
CA ASP A 13 -39.81 -25.58 8.95
C ASP A 13 -40.39 -25.83 10.36
N GLY A 14 -39.75 -25.21 11.35
CA GLY A 14 -40.25 -25.17 12.74
C GLY A 14 -39.22 -24.74 13.78
N ALA A 15 -38.54 -23.60 13.60
CA ALA A 15 -37.61 -23.08 14.60
C ALA A 15 -38.37 -22.51 15.82
N SER A 16 -38.36 -23.23 16.95
CA SER A 16 -38.85 -22.73 18.23
C SER A 16 -37.75 -22.01 18.99
N THR A 17 -37.87 -20.69 19.10
CA THR A 17 -37.05 -19.84 19.97
C THR A 17 -37.30 -20.13 21.45
N LYS A 18 -36.28 -19.90 22.28
CA LYS A 18 -36.45 -19.66 23.72
C LYS A 18 -35.90 -18.28 24.07
N GLU A 19 -36.82 -17.33 24.02
CA GLU A 19 -37.05 -16.24 24.97
C GLU A 19 -35.95 -15.95 26.00
N ALA A 20 -35.44 -14.72 25.96
CA ALA A 20 -34.84 -14.05 27.11
C ALA A 20 -35.79 -12.92 27.52
N GLU A 21 -36.30 -12.99 28.75
CA GLU A 21 -37.15 -11.98 29.38
C GLU A 21 -36.28 -10.83 29.88
N GLU A 22 -36.50 -9.60 29.38
CA GLU A 22 -35.85 -8.40 29.92
C GLU A 22 -36.85 -7.26 30.16
N ALA A 23 -36.71 -6.59 31.30
CA ALA A 23 -37.76 -5.79 31.92
C ALA A 23 -37.91 -4.38 31.33
N ALA A 24 -39.09 -3.79 31.54
CA ALA A 24 -39.48 -2.48 31.01
C ALA A 24 -38.67 -1.30 31.60
N GLY A 25 -37.57 -0.94 30.94
CA GLY A 25 -36.89 0.36 31.06
C GLY A 25 -37.35 1.34 29.98
N LYS A 26 -37.47 2.64 30.31
CA LYS A 26 -37.91 3.67 29.35
C LYS A 26 -36.87 3.87 28.24
N SER A 27 -37.16 3.33 27.05
CA SER A 27 -36.30 3.37 25.87
C SER A 27 -36.30 4.75 25.20
N TRP A 28 -35.22 5.51 25.37
CA TRP A 28 -34.91 6.67 24.53
C TRP A 28 -34.28 6.27 23.18
N LEU A 29 -33.94 4.99 23.02
CA LEU A 29 -33.32 4.43 21.83
C LEU A 29 -34.34 3.61 21.04
N VAL A 30 -34.80 4.14 19.89
CA VAL A 30 -35.61 3.39 18.93
C VAL A 30 -34.68 2.71 17.95
N VAL A 31 -34.40 1.42 18.17
CA VAL A 31 -33.68 0.58 17.19
C VAL A 31 -34.70 0.08 16.17
N ALA A 32 -34.81 0.77 15.04
CA ALA A 32 -35.54 0.25 13.90
C ALA A 32 -34.77 -0.95 13.33
N ASN A 33 -35.34 -2.15 13.42
CA ASN A 33 -34.75 -3.36 12.87
C ASN A 33 -34.85 -3.32 11.33
N GLY A 34 -33.79 -2.84 10.67
CA GLY A 34 -33.74 -2.73 9.21
C GLY A 34 -33.73 -4.11 8.56
N SER A 35 -34.56 -4.31 7.54
CA SER A 35 -34.47 -5.53 6.72
C SER A 35 -33.16 -5.53 5.94
N ALA A 36 -32.53 -6.70 5.82
CA ALA A 36 -31.34 -6.86 5.01
C ALA A 36 -31.66 -6.51 3.55
N THR A 37 -31.00 -5.49 3.00
CA THR A 37 -31.03 -5.20 1.57
C THR A 37 -30.58 -6.44 0.82
N PRO A 38 -31.36 -6.97 -0.16
CA PRO A 38 -30.94 -8.12 -0.94
C PRO A 38 -29.59 -7.85 -1.60
N SER A 39 -28.64 -8.78 -1.41
CA SER A 39 -27.32 -8.66 -2.03
C SER A 39 -27.46 -8.53 -3.54
N ALA A 40 -26.89 -7.47 -4.11
CA ALA A 40 -26.89 -7.29 -5.56
C ALA A 40 -26.18 -8.47 -6.23
N VAL A 41 -26.89 -9.22 -7.08
CA VAL A 41 -26.29 -10.25 -7.92
C VAL A 41 -25.56 -9.53 -9.06
N PRO A 42 -24.22 -9.58 -9.14
CA PRO A 42 -23.49 -8.89 -10.20
C PRO A 42 -23.77 -9.57 -11.54
N SER A 43 -24.48 -8.89 -12.44
CA SER A 43 -24.59 -9.30 -13.83
C SER A 43 -23.22 -9.17 -14.48
N ARG A 44 -22.53 -10.29 -14.68
CA ARG A 44 -21.34 -10.34 -15.51
C ARG A 44 -21.78 -10.19 -16.96
N ALA A 45 -21.75 -8.96 -17.47
CA ALA A 45 -21.65 -8.76 -18.91
C ALA A 45 -20.46 -9.60 -19.41
N ALA A 46 -20.66 -10.37 -20.47
CA ALA A 46 -19.56 -11.10 -21.09
C ALA A 46 -18.53 -10.07 -21.57
N GLY A 47 -17.39 -10.01 -20.90
CA GLY A 47 -16.36 -9.03 -21.18
C GLY A 47 -15.81 -9.26 -22.58
N THR A 48 -16.18 -8.42 -23.54
CA THR A 48 -15.54 -8.40 -24.85
C THR A 48 -14.05 -8.16 -24.62
N PRO A 49 -13.15 -9.04 -25.06
CA PRO A 49 -11.72 -8.82 -24.89
C PRO A 49 -11.34 -7.55 -25.62
N THR A 50 -10.91 -6.52 -24.89
CA THR A 50 -10.32 -5.33 -25.47
C THR A 50 -9.11 -5.76 -26.30
N PRO A 51 -8.95 -5.26 -27.54
CA PRO A 51 -7.79 -5.58 -28.35
C PRO A 51 -6.53 -5.17 -27.58
N PHE A 52 -5.60 -6.11 -27.46
CA PHE A 52 -4.33 -5.86 -26.79
C PHE A 52 -3.65 -4.68 -27.51
N PRO A 53 -3.18 -3.63 -26.81
CA PRO A 53 -2.58 -2.47 -27.45
C PRO A 53 -1.33 -2.92 -28.22
N SER A 54 -1.40 -2.87 -29.55
CA SER A 54 -0.36 -3.34 -30.46
C SER A 54 0.84 -2.39 -30.60
N GLY A 55 0.83 -1.28 -29.85
CA GLY A 55 1.92 -0.34 -29.75
C GLY A 55 2.29 -0.09 -28.30
N PHE A 56 3.52 -0.43 -27.92
CA PHE A 56 4.17 0.28 -26.83
C PHE A 56 4.47 1.71 -27.32
N LEU A 57 3.95 2.71 -26.62
CA LEU A 57 4.55 4.05 -26.68
C LEU A 57 6.04 3.88 -26.36
N PRO A 58 6.97 4.31 -27.24
CA PRO A 58 8.39 4.19 -26.96
C PRO A 58 8.70 5.03 -25.73
N LEU A 59 8.98 4.35 -24.61
CA LEU A 59 9.42 5.00 -23.39
C LEU A 59 10.70 5.77 -23.72
N PRO A 60 10.81 7.07 -23.35
CA PRO A 60 12.01 7.85 -23.62
C PRO A 60 13.20 7.22 -22.91
N THR A 61 14.06 6.53 -23.69
CA THR A 61 15.18 5.72 -23.20
C THR A 61 16.28 6.53 -22.51
N ASN A 62 16.24 7.85 -22.64
CA ASN A 62 17.26 8.79 -22.19
C ASN A 62 16.76 9.79 -21.13
N THR A 63 15.61 9.56 -20.47
CA THR A 63 15.26 10.37 -19.30
C THR A 63 16.29 10.12 -18.20
N PRO A 64 17.10 11.11 -17.79
CA PRO A 64 18.10 10.90 -16.76
C PRO A 64 17.43 10.46 -15.48
N ALA A 65 17.99 9.45 -14.80
CA ALA A 65 17.55 9.12 -13.45
C ALA A 65 17.66 10.40 -12.60
N PRO A 66 16.62 10.79 -11.85
CA PRO A 66 16.72 11.94 -10.97
C PRO A 66 17.89 11.67 -10.01
N LYS A 67 18.78 12.65 -9.86
CA LYS A 67 19.91 12.60 -8.93
C LYS A 67 19.49 13.27 -7.62
N PRO A 68 19.98 12.83 -6.45
CA PRO A 68 19.84 13.64 -5.24
C PRO A 68 20.45 15.03 -5.47
N THR A 69 19.76 16.09 -5.08
CA THR A 69 20.25 17.48 -5.21
C THR A 69 20.05 18.28 -3.92
N GLY A 70 20.98 19.21 -3.67
CA GLY A 70 21.01 20.10 -2.52
C GLY A 70 22.16 21.11 -2.64
N SER A 71 22.10 22.24 -1.92
CA SER A 71 23.15 23.28 -1.98
C SER A 71 23.23 24.13 -0.70
N TYR A 72 24.18 25.08 -0.69
CA TYR A 72 24.93 25.57 0.50
C TYR A 72 24.16 26.26 1.64
N SER A 73 22.86 26.53 1.49
CA SER A 73 21.99 27.10 2.56
C SER A 73 20.68 26.33 2.78
N CYS A 74 20.57 25.13 2.19
CA CYS A 74 19.59 24.10 2.51
C CYS A 74 18.08 24.45 2.43
N PRO A 75 17.58 24.71 1.21
CA PRO A 75 16.25 24.25 0.81
C PRO A 75 16.33 23.17 -0.29
N PRO A 76 15.43 22.18 -0.31
CA PRO A 76 15.29 21.28 -1.45
C PRO A 76 14.76 22.05 -2.66
N VAL A 77 15.12 21.62 -3.88
CA VAL A 77 14.78 22.36 -5.10
C VAL A 77 13.27 22.33 -5.34
N LYS A 78 12.59 23.45 -5.12
CA LYS A 78 11.11 23.58 -5.21
C LYS A 78 10.51 23.17 -6.57
N SER A 79 11.31 23.06 -7.63
CA SER A 79 10.87 22.59 -8.95
C SER A 79 10.83 21.07 -9.10
N GLN A 80 11.39 20.30 -8.16
CA GLN A 80 11.28 18.84 -8.14
C GLN A 80 10.41 18.38 -6.95
N ILE A 81 9.23 17.84 -7.27
CA ILE A 81 8.29 17.31 -6.27
C ILE A 81 8.82 16.03 -5.62
N ILE A 82 9.64 15.27 -6.36
CA ILE A 82 10.35 14.06 -5.95
C ILE A 82 11.80 14.19 -6.48
N ASN A 83 12.77 14.17 -5.58
CA ASN A 83 14.20 14.17 -5.90
C ASN A 83 14.70 12.77 -6.30
N GLY A 84 15.96 12.70 -6.74
CA GLY A 84 16.64 11.43 -6.88
C GLY A 84 17.02 10.80 -5.54
N ALA A 85 17.03 9.47 -5.49
CA ALA A 85 17.83 8.70 -4.57
C ALA A 85 18.89 7.92 -5.36
N ASP A 86 20.14 7.93 -4.91
CA ASP A 86 21.12 6.97 -5.40
C ASP A 86 20.91 5.63 -4.68
N ALA A 87 21.09 4.52 -5.38
CA ALA A 87 20.87 3.20 -4.82
C ALA A 87 21.84 2.16 -5.40
N SER A 88 22.24 1.24 -4.54
CA SER A 88 22.98 0.02 -4.86
C SER A 88 22.30 -1.17 -4.21
N ALA A 89 22.46 -2.35 -4.81
CA ALA A 89 21.94 -3.61 -4.30
C ALA A 89 23.09 -4.62 -4.12
N GLY A 90 22.99 -5.44 -3.08
CA GLY A 90 23.74 -6.69 -2.92
C GLY A 90 22.82 -7.88 -3.15
N ASP A 91 23.20 -9.06 -2.67
CA ASP A 91 22.41 -10.29 -2.82
C ASP A 91 20.99 -10.21 -2.25
N THR A 92 20.86 -9.74 -1.00
CA THR A 92 19.59 -9.74 -0.24
C THR A 92 19.35 -8.42 0.50
N SER A 93 20.00 -7.35 0.03
CA SER A 93 19.93 -6.02 0.63
C SER A 93 20.11 -4.93 -0.40
N GLY A 94 19.70 -3.71 -0.07
CA GLY A 94 19.95 -2.53 -0.88
C GLY A 94 20.21 -1.32 -0.01
N THR A 95 21.19 -0.53 -0.41
CA THR A 95 21.56 0.71 0.26
C THR A 95 21.09 1.86 -0.60
N VAL A 96 20.30 2.77 -0.02
CA VAL A 96 19.76 3.95 -0.67
C VAL A 96 20.27 5.21 0.01
N THR A 97 20.65 6.20 -0.78
CA THR A 97 21.18 7.48 -0.34
C THR A 97 20.38 8.62 -0.95
N TRP A 98 19.85 9.51 -0.11
CA TRP A 98 19.04 10.66 -0.51
C TRP A 98 19.55 11.95 0.17
N TYR A 99 19.01 13.09 -0.27
CA TYR A 99 19.28 14.37 0.36
C TYR A 99 18.18 14.73 1.37
N ASP A 100 18.62 15.02 2.60
CA ASP A 100 17.81 15.47 3.73
C ASP A 100 17.96 17.00 3.88
N PRO A 101 16.88 17.78 3.76
CA PRO A 101 16.91 19.22 3.94
C PRO A 101 16.87 19.67 5.41
N ALA A 102 16.67 18.76 6.36
CA ALA A 102 16.53 19.03 7.80
C ALA A 102 15.50 20.13 8.13
N THR A 103 14.29 20.00 7.59
CA THR A 103 13.19 20.93 7.89
C THR A 103 12.58 20.63 9.27
N ALA A 104 12.15 21.66 10.00
CA ALA A 104 11.69 21.54 11.38
C ALA A 104 10.34 20.80 11.55
N ASP A 105 9.60 20.62 10.46
CA ASP A 105 8.34 19.86 10.38
C ASP A 105 8.57 18.35 10.11
N LEU A 106 9.80 17.94 9.79
CA LEU A 106 10.15 16.57 9.45
C LEU A 106 10.28 15.69 10.71
N VAL A 107 9.42 14.68 10.81
CA VAL A 107 9.36 13.75 11.95
C VAL A 107 10.25 12.54 11.72
N GLU A 108 10.12 11.89 10.55
CA GLU A 108 10.86 10.69 10.18
C GLU A 108 10.90 10.48 8.67
N TYR A 109 11.86 9.67 8.22
CA TYR A 109 11.83 9.06 6.91
C TYR A 109 11.34 7.61 6.99
N ARG A 110 10.50 7.22 6.02
CA ARG A 110 10.12 5.84 5.77
C ARG A 110 10.68 5.42 4.42
N ILE A 111 11.48 4.37 4.42
CA ILE A 111 12.13 3.86 3.21
C ILE A 111 11.63 2.44 2.94
N THR A 112 11.23 2.14 1.71
CA THR A 112 10.85 0.79 1.28
C THR A 112 11.44 0.46 -0.10
N ALA A 113 11.44 -0.83 -0.45
CA ALA A 113 11.89 -1.35 -1.73
C ALA A 113 10.73 -2.06 -2.44
N ILE A 114 10.41 -1.61 -3.65
CA ILE A 114 9.26 -2.11 -4.43
C ILE A 114 9.79 -2.92 -5.60
N SER A 115 9.49 -4.23 -5.62
CA SER A 115 9.80 -5.10 -6.77
C SER A 115 9.20 -4.53 -8.06
N GLN A 116 9.98 -4.57 -9.13
CA GLN A 116 9.58 -4.20 -10.50
C GLN A 116 9.43 -5.45 -11.39
N ASP A 117 9.71 -6.64 -10.86
CA ASP A 117 9.47 -7.89 -11.57
C ASP A 117 7.97 -8.22 -11.56
N PRO A 118 7.37 -8.49 -12.73
CA PRO A 118 5.96 -8.85 -12.81
C PRO A 118 5.74 -10.22 -12.17
N ARG A 119 4.79 -10.30 -11.24
CA ARG A 119 4.36 -11.55 -10.61
C ARG A 119 2.85 -11.72 -10.74
N LEU A 120 2.40 -12.98 -10.72
CA LEU A 120 0.99 -13.33 -10.64
C LEU A 120 0.59 -13.42 -9.17
N GLY A 121 -0.49 -12.73 -8.79
CA GLY A 121 -0.97 -12.68 -7.40
C GLY A 121 -0.40 -11.49 -6.62
N GLU A 122 -0.29 -11.66 -5.31
CA GLU A 122 0.19 -10.60 -4.40
C GLU A 122 1.69 -10.34 -4.58
N GLN A 123 2.06 -9.06 -4.67
CA GLN A 123 3.45 -8.65 -4.66
C GLN A 123 3.94 -8.56 -3.21
N ARG A 124 5.03 -9.27 -2.90
CA ARG A 124 5.66 -9.26 -1.57
C ARG A 124 5.94 -7.83 -1.10
N ASP A 125 5.45 -7.51 0.11
CA ASP A 125 5.88 -6.33 0.85
C ASP A 125 7.26 -6.58 1.51
N VAL A 126 8.14 -5.59 1.41
CA VAL A 126 9.45 -5.55 2.07
C VAL A 126 9.35 -4.86 3.44
N GLY A 127 8.26 -4.12 3.68
CA GLY A 127 8.05 -3.30 4.87
C GLY A 127 8.76 -1.96 4.79
N TRP A 128 8.71 -1.22 5.90
CA TRP A 128 9.30 0.12 6.03
C TRP A 128 10.50 0.10 6.97
N THR A 129 11.62 0.61 6.49
CA THR A 129 12.75 1.02 7.34
C THR A 129 12.54 2.46 7.77
N ILE A 130 12.46 2.70 9.08
CA ILE A 130 12.30 4.03 9.66
C ILE A 130 13.68 4.63 9.92
N VAL A 131 13.89 5.89 9.53
CA VAL A 131 15.15 6.63 9.76
C VAL A 131 14.85 7.99 10.35
N THR A 132 15.48 8.28 11.49
CA THR A 132 15.40 9.59 12.15
C THR A 132 16.03 10.67 11.25
N PRO A 133 15.42 11.86 11.12
CA PRO A 133 15.99 12.96 10.35
C PRO A 133 17.29 13.48 10.97
N GLY A 134 18.12 14.13 10.16
CA GLY A 134 19.34 14.77 10.66
C GLY A 134 19.07 16.11 11.33
N ALA A 135 19.86 16.44 12.35
CA ALA A 135 19.89 17.79 12.93
C ALA A 135 20.46 18.86 11.97
N THR A 136 21.15 18.42 10.92
CA THR A 136 21.65 19.28 9.82
C THR A 136 21.24 18.69 8.49
N CYS A 137 21.08 19.54 7.48
CA CYS A 137 20.88 19.11 6.11
C CYS A 137 22.12 18.36 5.57
N GLY A 138 21.91 17.44 4.65
CA GLY A 138 23.00 16.66 4.06
C GLY A 138 22.53 15.36 3.43
N TYR A 139 23.46 14.49 3.09
CA TYR A 139 23.13 13.15 2.60
C TYR A 139 22.79 12.21 3.76
N ARG A 140 21.74 11.41 3.57
CA ARG A 140 21.35 10.31 4.47
C ARG A 140 21.40 9.01 3.68
N THR A 141 21.74 7.94 4.38
CA THR A 141 21.87 6.60 3.80
C THR A 141 21.16 5.61 4.71
N ALA A 142 20.44 4.67 4.11
CA ALA A 142 19.78 3.56 4.80
C ALA A 142 20.04 2.26 4.04
N THR A 143 20.11 1.15 4.77
CA THR A 143 20.19 -0.19 4.20
C THR A 143 18.91 -0.95 4.53
N ILE A 144 18.22 -1.41 3.49
CA ILE A 144 17.09 -2.33 3.57
C ILE A 144 17.63 -3.75 3.37
N VAL A 145 17.13 -4.70 4.15
CA VAL A 145 17.55 -6.10 4.15
C VAL A 145 16.37 -7.03 3.89
N GLY A 146 16.66 -8.29 3.57
CA GLY A 146 15.64 -9.30 3.27
C GLY A 146 15.05 -9.18 1.88
N LEU A 147 15.72 -8.50 0.95
CA LEU A 147 15.34 -8.48 -0.46
C LEU A 147 15.51 -9.87 -1.09
N ASP A 148 14.67 -10.17 -2.09
CA ASP A 148 14.82 -11.38 -2.89
C ASP A 148 16.05 -11.26 -3.80
N ARG A 149 16.77 -12.36 -4.03
CA ARG A 149 17.88 -12.45 -5.00
C ARG A 149 17.38 -12.29 -6.44
N ASP A 150 18.29 -11.93 -7.35
CA ASP A 150 18.04 -11.75 -8.79
C ASP A 150 16.82 -10.86 -9.14
N THR A 151 16.37 -10.00 -8.22
CA THR A 151 15.10 -9.25 -8.31
C THR A 151 15.37 -7.76 -8.51
N ARG A 152 14.57 -7.12 -9.37
CA ARG A 152 14.65 -5.69 -9.70
C ARG A 152 13.83 -4.87 -8.71
N TYR A 153 14.44 -3.89 -8.05
CA TYR A 153 13.80 -3.02 -7.06
C TYR A 153 13.91 -1.54 -7.42
N VAL A 154 12.90 -0.77 -7.01
CA VAL A 154 12.94 0.70 -6.88
C VAL A 154 12.78 1.06 -5.41
N PHE A 155 13.63 1.92 -4.89
CA PHE A 155 13.56 2.42 -3.53
C PHE A 155 12.75 3.72 -3.49
N SER A 156 11.77 3.78 -2.57
CA SER A 156 11.00 4.99 -2.28
C SER A 156 11.43 5.53 -0.92
N VAL A 157 11.68 6.83 -0.84
CA VAL A 157 11.93 7.56 0.41
C VAL A 157 10.76 8.52 0.62
N ASP A 158 9.97 8.23 1.64
CA ASP A 158 8.82 9.02 2.04
C ASP A 158 9.18 9.83 3.30
N ALA A 159 9.00 11.15 3.24
CA ALA A 159 9.12 12.02 4.40
C ALA A 159 7.78 12.07 5.13
N VAL A 160 7.80 11.87 6.44
CA VAL A 160 6.65 12.09 7.32
C VAL A 160 6.83 13.45 7.98
N THR A 161 5.93 14.37 7.67
CA THR A 161 5.95 15.74 8.19
C THR A 161 4.71 16.02 9.03
N SER A 162 4.87 16.75 10.13
CA SER A 162 3.75 17.34 10.88
C SER A 162 3.15 18.53 10.12
N ARG A 163 1.97 18.99 10.54
CA ARG A 163 1.40 20.26 10.10
C ARG A 163 1.51 21.28 11.23
N ALA A 164 1.87 22.52 10.90
CA ALA A 164 2.02 23.60 11.88
C ALA A 164 0.74 23.83 12.73
N ASP A 165 -0.43 23.63 12.13
CA ASP A 165 -1.73 23.94 12.75
C ASP A 165 -2.53 22.70 13.20
N SER A 166 -1.93 21.50 13.22
CA SER A 166 -2.63 20.28 13.66
C SER A 166 -1.69 19.12 14.01
N ASP A 167 -2.06 18.30 15.00
CA ASP A 167 -1.36 17.07 15.41
C ASP A 167 -1.34 15.94 14.34
N ALA A 168 -1.81 16.22 13.12
CA ALA A 168 -1.80 15.28 12.02
C ALA A 168 -0.44 15.28 11.29
N THR A 169 0.16 14.09 11.18
CA THR A 169 1.28 13.84 10.27
C THR A 169 0.78 13.37 8.90
N TYR A 170 1.52 13.69 7.84
CA TYR A 170 1.31 13.11 6.51
C TYR A 170 2.62 12.62 5.93
N ALA A 171 2.56 11.52 5.16
CA ALA A 171 3.68 10.99 4.41
C ALA A 171 3.65 11.48 2.96
N LYS A 172 4.82 11.77 2.39
CA LYS A 172 4.97 12.09 0.97
C LYS A 172 6.31 11.56 0.45
N THR A 173 6.30 10.86 -0.69
CA THR A 173 7.54 10.52 -1.39
C THR A 173 8.33 11.77 -1.74
N VAL A 174 9.54 11.89 -1.22
CA VAL A 174 10.47 13.00 -1.46
C VAL A 174 11.67 12.58 -2.29
N ALA A 175 12.00 11.28 -2.34
CA ALA A 175 13.05 10.77 -3.20
C ALA A 175 12.69 9.38 -3.76
N ARG A 176 13.16 9.07 -4.97
CA ARG A 176 13.00 7.75 -5.59
C ARG A 176 14.27 7.35 -6.36
N SER A 177 14.65 6.08 -6.27
CA SER A 177 15.80 5.57 -7.01
C SER A 177 15.47 5.19 -8.46
N ARG A 178 16.51 5.01 -9.27
CA ARG A 178 16.41 4.15 -10.46
C ARG A 178 16.14 2.69 -10.07
N VAL A 179 15.75 1.88 -11.05
CA VAL A 179 15.73 0.42 -10.88
C VAL A 179 17.16 -0.08 -10.66
N VAL A 180 17.35 -0.92 -9.63
CA VAL A 180 18.58 -1.70 -9.41
C VAL A 180 18.22 -3.16 -9.24
N LYS A 181 19.16 -4.08 -9.47
CA LYS A 181 18.94 -5.53 -9.40
C LYS A 181 19.81 -6.11 -8.28
N THR A 182 19.24 -6.96 -7.43
CA THR A 182 20.00 -7.79 -6.48
C THR A 182 20.77 -8.90 -7.21
N SER A 183 21.82 -9.42 -6.57
CA SER A 183 22.71 -10.47 -7.11
C SER A 183 22.34 -11.89 -6.65
#